data_AF-A0A1E7K0G2-F1
#
_entry.id   AF-A0A1E7K0G2-F1
#
_cell.length_a   1.000
_cell.length_b   1.000
_cell.length_c   1.000
_cell.angle_alpha   90.00
_cell.angle_beta   90.00
_cell.angle_gamma   90.00
#
_symmetry.space_group_name_H-M   'P 1'
#
loop_
_entity.id
_entity.type
_entity.pdbx_description
1 polymer ?
#
loop_
_entity_poly.entity_id
_entity_poly.type
_entity_poly.pdbx_seq_one_letter_code
_entity_poly.pdbx_strand_id
1 'polypeptide(L)'
;MPARALPRRHPLFTAAVTATTVLALGALGACSLEEPTTGKSRAAKATGKSKHGKGTDKQAGTSGGSGGESGPRAAGESAVYRDKGLEVTVAAPARFTPSAYAAGHKSGKHAYKVRVTLENTGDAKIDTALVTVGAREGEDGETTAGIFDGETVGNGFTGQLLPGKRATATYGFDAAPAAKTLDIEVSVNDFETEPAQWSLSL
;
A
#
# COMPACT_ATOMS: atom_id res chain seq x y z
N MET A 1 -41.43 41.71 -12.95
CA MET A 1 -41.30 43.19 -12.84
C MET A 1 -40.32 43.50 -11.73
N PRO A 2 -39.17 44.13 -12.04
CA PRO A 2 -38.06 44.35 -11.11
C PRO A 2 -38.20 45.69 -10.37
N ALA A 3 -37.80 45.72 -9.11
CA ALA A 3 -37.64 46.96 -8.33
C ALA A 3 -36.60 46.69 -7.24
N ARG A 4 -35.61 47.52 -6.93
CA ARG A 4 -35.14 48.79 -7.50
C ARG A 4 -33.80 49.02 -6.78
N ALA A 5 -32.68 49.03 -7.51
CA ALA A 5 -31.41 49.50 -6.95
C ALA A 5 -31.49 51.02 -6.70
N LEU A 6 -30.77 51.54 -5.70
CA LEU A 6 -30.25 52.92 -5.57
C LEU A 6 -29.34 53.01 -4.31
N PRO A 7 -28.46 54.03 -4.17
CA PRO A 7 -27.01 53.83 -4.01
C PRO A 7 -26.42 54.58 -2.79
N ARG A 8 -25.07 54.66 -2.76
CA ARG A 8 -24.21 55.65 -2.06
C ARG A 8 -23.97 55.35 -0.56
N ARG A 9 -22.79 55.59 0.03
CA ARG A 9 -21.58 56.35 -0.33
C ARG A 9 -20.45 55.91 0.61
N HIS A 10 -19.22 55.89 0.12
CA HIS A 10 -18.00 55.67 0.91
C HIS A 10 -17.69 56.87 1.82
N PRO A 11 -17.24 56.65 3.05
CA PRO A 11 -16.30 57.55 3.71
C PRO A 11 -14.87 57.03 3.46
N LEU A 12 -14.10 57.85 2.75
CA LEU A 12 -12.64 57.79 2.73
C LEU A 12 -12.15 58.15 4.14
N PHE A 13 -11.37 57.26 4.76
CA PHE A 13 -10.43 57.65 5.81
C PHE A 13 -9.04 57.19 5.40
N THR A 14 -8.22 58.19 5.11
CA THR A 14 -6.80 58.12 4.82
C THR A 14 -5.97 57.92 6.08
N ALA A 15 -4.83 57.23 5.87
CA ALA A 15 -3.56 57.27 6.58
C ALA A 15 -3.41 56.52 7.92
N ALA A 16 -2.59 55.47 7.90
CA ALA A 16 -1.20 55.59 8.35
C ALA A 16 -0.38 54.39 7.84
N VAL A 17 0.76 54.68 7.22
CA VAL A 17 1.78 53.73 6.82
C VAL A 17 2.58 53.33 8.07
N THR A 18 2.62 52.04 8.38
CA THR A 18 3.75 51.44 9.09
C THR A 18 4.21 50.24 8.29
N ALA A 19 5.33 50.44 7.60
CA ALA A 19 6.08 49.37 6.96
C ALA A 19 6.75 48.52 8.06
N THR A 20 6.30 47.28 8.19
CA THR A 20 7.12 46.18 8.71
C THR A 20 6.97 45.03 7.75
N THR A 21 7.95 44.91 6.87
CA THR A 21 8.19 43.72 6.05
C THR A 21 8.51 42.55 6.98
N VAL A 22 7.57 41.62 7.12
CA VAL A 22 7.92 40.22 7.40
C VAL A 22 7.55 39.46 6.14
N LEU A 23 8.57 39.23 5.31
CA LEU A 23 8.51 38.26 4.23
C LEU A 23 8.52 36.88 4.90
N ALA A 24 7.38 36.46 5.44
CA ALA A 24 7.17 35.06 5.76
C ALA A 24 7.06 34.34 4.42
N LEU A 25 8.16 33.72 3.98
CA LEU A 25 8.07 32.57 3.09
C LEU A 25 7.27 31.52 3.85
N GLY A 26 5.95 31.59 3.72
CA GLY A 26 5.05 30.52 4.12
C GLY A 26 5.50 29.30 3.33
N ALA A 27 6.13 28.37 4.06
CA ALA A 27 6.52 27.09 3.55
C ALA A 27 5.35 26.53 2.73
N LEU A 28 5.63 26.20 1.48
CA LEU A 28 4.81 25.25 0.75
C LEU A 28 4.71 24.05 1.68
N GLY A 29 3.55 23.86 2.29
CA GLY A 29 3.25 22.63 3.01
C GLY A 29 3.45 21.54 1.99
N ALA A 30 4.56 20.83 2.10
CA ALA A 30 4.72 19.56 1.43
C ALA A 30 3.53 18.74 1.92
N CYS A 31 2.59 18.44 1.02
CA CYS A 31 1.72 17.30 1.20
C CYS A 31 2.66 16.13 1.41
N SER A 32 2.93 15.80 2.68
CA SER A 32 3.76 14.67 3.03
C SER A 32 2.83 13.50 2.84
N LEU A 33 2.87 12.89 1.65
CA LEU A 33 2.17 11.64 1.44
C LEU A 33 2.82 10.60 2.36
N GLU A 34 1.98 9.82 3.01
CA GLU A 34 2.39 8.93 4.08
C GLU A 34 2.96 7.64 3.48
N GLU A 35 4.25 7.38 3.71
CA GLU A 35 4.93 6.20 3.15
C GLU A 35 4.74 4.95 4.04
N PRO A 36 4.35 3.80 3.46
CA PRO A 36 4.32 2.55 4.21
C PRO A 36 5.73 2.09 4.57
N THR A 37 5.91 1.62 5.80
CA THR A 37 7.21 1.11 6.27
C THR A 37 7.32 -0.40 6.19
N THR A 38 8.52 -0.96 6.26
CA THR A 38 8.73 -2.42 6.24
C THR A 38 8.55 -3.01 7.64
N GLY A 39 7.65 -3.98 7.77
CA GLY A 39 7.42 -4.73 9.00
C GLY A 39 8.08 -6.11 8.94
N LYS A 40 8.84 -6.50 9.99
CA LYS A 40 9.29 -7.90 10.14
C LYS A 40 8.12 -8.76 10.60
N SER A 41 7.77 -9.79 9.84
CA SER A 41 6.66 -10.70 10.16
C SER A 41 6.82 -11.31 11.55
N ARG A 42 5.78 -11.17 12.40
CA ARG A 42 5.69 -11.95 13.64
C ARG A 42 5.21 -13.36 13.30
N ALA A 43 6.15 -14.30 13.15
CA ALA A 43 5.81 -15.72 13.14
C ALA A 43 5.25 -16.11 14.52
N ALA A 44 3.95 -16.43 14.58
CA ALA A 44 3.32 -16.96 15.77
C ALA A 44 3.87 -18.37 16.06
N LYS A 45 4.78 -18.47 17.04
CA LYS A 45 5.17 -19.76 17.63
C LYS A 45 4.54 -19.86 19.02
N ALA A 46 3.43 -20.59 19.10
CA ALA A 46 2.90 -21.07 20.37
C ALA A 46 3.51 -22.44 20.69
N THR A 47 4.23 -22.53 21.82
CA THR A 47 4.19 -23.63 22.80
C THR A 47 5.19 -23.32 23.90
N GLY A 48 4.71 -23.22 25.14
CA GLY A 48 5.54 -22.97 26.32
C GLY A 48 6.05 -24.25 26.98
N LYS A 49 7.24 -24.19 27.56
CA LYS A 49 7.48 -24.34 29.01
C LYS A 49 8.97 -24.17 29.32
N SER A 50 9.20 -23.54 30.45
CA SER A 50 10.45 -23.04 31.02
C SER A 50 11.41 -24.13 31.50
N LYS A 51 12.73 -23.89 31.37
CA LYS A 51 13.66 -23.96 32.51
C LYS A 51 15.02 -23.31 32.21
N HIS A 52 15.55 -22.78 33.31
CA HIS A 52 16.68 -21.90 33.55
C HIS A 52 18.05 -22.46 33.11
N GLY A 53 18.94 -21.60 32.59
CA GLY A 53 20.31 -21.95 32.22
C GLY A 53 21.18 -20.75 31.81
N LYS A 54 21.77 -20.12 32.82
CA LYS A 54 22.88 -19.14 32.89
C LYS A 54 23.83 -19.05 31.66
N GLY A 55 24.09 -17.83 31.18
CA GLY A 55 25.39 -17.51 30.56
C GLY A 55 25.41 -16.43 29.47
N THR A 56 26.16 -15.37 29.76
CA THR A 56 26.85 -14.42 28.86
C THR A 56 26.04 -13.31 28.20
N ASP A 57 26.14 -12.14 28.83
CA ASP A 57 25.95 -10.83 28.23
C ASP A 57 26.84 -10.67 26.98
N LYS A 58 26.21 -10.67 25.81
CA LYS A 58 26.70 -9.94 24.65
C LYS A 58 25.58 -9.05 24.16
N GLN A 59 25.71 -7.79 24.57
CA GLN A 59 24.97 -6.64 24.10
C GLN A 59 25.17 -6.51 22.58
N ALA A 60 24.32 -7.19 21.82
CA ALA A 60 24.15 -6.94 20.40
C ALA A 60 23.29 -5.69 20.28
N GLY A 61 23.93 -4.62 19.81
CA GLY A 61 23.33 -3.30 19.66
C GLY A 61 22.00 -3.36 18.94
N THR A 62 20.98 -2.84 19.63
CA THR A 62 19.82 -2.22 19.01
C THR A 62 20.31 -1.14 18.06
N SER A 63 20.49 -1.47 16.79
CA SER A 63 20.36 -0.49 15.71
C SER A 63 18.89 -0.46 15.33
N GLY A 64 18.10 0.18 16.19
CA GLY A 64 16.85 0.80 15.79
C GLY A 64 17.21 1.92 14.82
N GLY A 65 17.27 1.60 13.54
CA GLY A 65 17.27 2.56 12.45
C GLY A 65 15.89 2.49 11.80
N SER A 66 15.00 3.40 12.20
CA SER A 66 13.82 3.74 11.39
C SER A 66 14.33 4.56 10.19
N GLY A 67 14.91 3.88 9.21
CA GLY A 67 15.03 4.40 7.85
C GLY A 67 13.99 3.67 7.02
N GLY A 68 13.03 4.39 6.45
CA GLY A 68 12.13 3.80 5.46
C GLY A 68 12.98 3.27 4.32
N GLU A 69 13.00 1.95 4.14
CA GLU A 69 13.55 1.36 2.93
C GLU A 69 12.61 1.74 1.79
N SER A 70 13.03 2.72 0.99
CA SER A 70 12.34 3.21 -0.20
C SER A 70 12.47 2.25 -1.40
N GLY A 71 12.69 0.96 -1.15
CA GLY A 71 12.91 -0.07 -2.15
C GLY A 71 11.77 -1.09 -2.19
N PRO A 72 11.62 -1.83 -3.29
CA PRO A 72 10.61 -2.88 -3.37
C PRO A 72 10.93 -3.99 -2.36
N ARG A 73 9.89 -4.46 -1.69
CA ARG A 73 9.95 -5.54 -0.70
C ARG A 73 10.11 -6.90 -1.37
N ALA A 74 10.72 -7.85 -0.65
CA ALA A 74 10.78 -9.23 -1.09
C ALA A 74 9.47 -9.98 -0.78
N ALA A 75 9.26 -11.12 -1.43
CA ALA A 75 8.13 -12.00 -1.16
C ALA A 75 8.04 -12.38 0.33
N GLY A 76 6.86 -12.20 0.92
CA GLY A 76 6.56 -12.49 2.31
C GLY A 76 6.89 -11.37 3.30
N GLU A 77 7.55 -10.29 2.86
CA GLU A 77 7.74 -9.10 3.68
C GLU A 77 6.47 -8.26 3.74
N SER A 78 6.26 -7.61 4.88
CA SER A 78 5.08 -6.80 5.12
C SER A 78 5.34 -5.30 4.87
N ALA A 79 4.35 -4.63 4.28
CA ALA A 79 4.21 -3.19 4.28
C ALA A 79 3.25 -2.77 5.40
N VAL A 80 3.63 -1.77 6.20
CA VAL A 80 2.85 -1.26 7.33
C VAL A 80 2.44 0.18 7.04
N TYR A 81 1.15 0.38 6.81
CA TYR A 81 0.47 1.67 6.71
C TYR A 81 0.00 2.05 8.12
N ARG A 82 0.88 2.69 8.90
CA ARG A 82 0.65 2.93 10.34
C ARG A 82 -0.62 3.73 10.59
N ASP A 83 -0.82 4.80 9.83
CA ASP A 83 -1.93 5.74 10.02
C ASP A 83 -3.27 5.17 9.58
N LYS A 84 -3.24 4.06 8.82
CA LYS A 84 -4.43 3.28 8.43
C LYS A 84 -4.65 2.06 9.32
N GLY A 85 -3.72 1.76 10.25
CA GLY A 85 -3.75 0.52 11.01
C GLY A 85 -3.76 -0.72 10.12
N LEU A 86 -3.06 -0.70 8.99
CA LEU A 86 -3.07 -1.77 7.98
C LEU A 86 -1.68 -2.34 7.76
N GLU A 87 -1.56 -3.65 7.86
CA GLU A 87 -0.39 -4.39 7.41
C GLU A 87 -0.75 -5.23 6.18
N VAL A 88 0.11 -5.21 5.16
CA VAL A 88 -0.07 -5.93 3.90
C VAL A 88 1.12 -6.84 3.65
N THR A 89 0.86 -8.11 3.34
CA THR A 89 1.89 -9.07 2.94
C THR A 89 1.58 -9.63 1.55
N VAL A 90 2.59 -9.66 0.68
CA VAL A 90 2.49 -10.27 -0.66
C VAL A 90 3.34 -11.54 -0.69
N ALA A 91 2.73 -12.67 -1.01
CA ALA A 91 3.44 -13.94 -1.12
C ALA A 91 4.16 -14.10 -2.46
N ALA A 92 5.11 -15.05 -2.51
CA ALA A 92 5.75 -15.44 -3.76
C ALA A 92 4.71 -15.91 -4.80
N PRO A 93 4.93 -15.61 -6.10
CA PRO A 93 4.04 -16.01 -7.17
C PRO A 93 4.10 -17.52 -7.37
N ALA A 94 3.00 -18.09 -7.83
CA ALA A 94 2.93 -19.50 -8.21
C ALA A 94 2.29 -19.63 -9.59
N ARG A 95 2.82 -20.51 -10.44
CA ARG A 95 2.17 -20.84 -11.71
C ARG A 95 0.81 -21.49 -11.45
N PHE A 96 -0.13 -21.23 -12.35
CA PHE A 96 -1.39 -21.96 -12.43
C PHE A 96 -1.85 -22.08 -13.88
N THR A 97 -2.82 -22.94 -14.11
CA THR A 97 -3.51 -23.06 -15.39
C THR A 97 -4.87 -22.39 -15.24
N PRO A 98 -5.15 -21.28 -15.94
CA PRO A 98 -6.47 -20.66 -15.93
C PRO A 98 -7.53 -21.62 -16.46
N SER A 99 -8.74 -21.54 -15.91
CA SER A 99 -9.86 -22.34 -16.40
C SER A 99 -10.28 -21.91 -17.82
N ALA A 100 -11.12 -22.71 -18.47
CA ALA A 100 -11.71 -22.34 -19.76
C ALA A 100 -12.62 -21.09 -19.70
N TYR A 101 -13.00 -20.65 -18.50
CA TYR A 101 -13.82 -19.48 -18.26
C TYR A 101 -13.01 -18.25 -17.83
N ALA A 102 -11.69 -18.39 -17.74
CA ALA A 102 -10.82 -17.30 -17.34
C ALA A 102 -10.78 -16.19 -18.40
N ALA A 103 -10.84 -14.95 -17.94
CA ALA A 103 -10.61 -13.77 -18.75
C ALA A 103 -9.19 -13.21 -18.51
N GLY A 104 -8.58 -12.65 -19.55
CA GLY A 104 -7.29 -11.95 -19.46
C GLY A 104 -6.05 -12.78 -19.82
N HIS A 105 -6.13 -14.11 -19.83
CA HIS A 105 -5.02 -14.97 -20.26
C HIS A 105 -4.89 -15.02 -21.79
N LYS A 106 -3.68 -14.82 -22.32
CA LYS A 106 -3.37 -14.88 -23.75
C LYS A 106 -2.53 -16.11 -24.08
N SER A 107 -2.75 -16.68 -25.27
CA SER A 107 -1.95 -17.80 -25.77
C SER A 107 -0.47 -17.46 -25.78
N GLY A 108 0.36 -18.39 -25.30
CA GLY A 108 1.81 -18.22 -25.21
C GLY A 108 2.30 -17.40 -24.02
N LYS A 109 1.43 -16.87 -23.16
CA LYS A 109 1.80 -16.23 -21.89
C LYS A 109 1.82 -17.24 -20.73
N HIS A 110 2.26 -16.80 -19.57
CA HIS A 110 2.33 -17.58 -18.35
C HIS A 110 1.47 -16.96 -17.26
N ALA A 111 0.54 -17.75 -16.74
CA ALA A 111 -0.36 -17.32 -15.69
C ALA A 111 0.27 -17.56 -14.31
N TYR A 112 0.38 -16.49 -13.52
CA TYR A 112 0.85 -16.52 -12.15
C TYR A 112 -0.24 -16.05 -11.20
N LYS A 113 -0.38 -16.73 -10.07
CA LYS A 113 -1.23 -16.29 -8.96
C LYS A 113 -0.37 -15.73 -7.84
N VAL A 114 -0.80 -14.59 -7.29
CA VAL A 114 -0.16 -13.89 -6.18
C VAL A 114 -1.18 -13.73 -5.07
N ARG A 115 -0.81 -14.16 -3.86
CA ARG A 115 -1.66 -14.06 -2.69
C ARG A 115 -1.29 -12.81 -1.90
N VAL A 116 -2.28 -11.96 -1.64
CA VAL A 116 -2.15 -10.76 -0.82
C VAL A 116 -2.95 -10.97 0.45
N THR A 117 -2.34 -10.66 1.59
CA THR A 117 -2.99 -10.73 2.90
C THR A 117 -3.00 -9.35 3.53
N LEU A 118 -4.18 -8.91 3.96
CA LEU A 118 -4.38 -7.71 4.76
C LEU A 118 -4.57 -8.12 6.23
N GLU A 119 -3.96 -7.38 7.14
CA GLU A 119 -4.22 -7.44 8.57
C GLU A 119 -4.61 -6.06 9.09
N ASN A 120 -5.77 -5.97 9.72
CA ASN A 120 -6.18 -4.77 10.43
C ASN A 120 -5.55 -4.77 11.82
N THR A 121 -4.50 -3.97 11.97
CA THR A 121 -3.74 -3.77 13.21
C THR A 121 -4.26 -2.59 14.05
N GLY A 122 -5.21 -1.82 13.51
CA GLY A 122 -5.88 -0.72 14.19
C GLY A 122 -7.13 -1.14 14.97
N ASP A 123 -7.90 -0.13 15.37
CA ASP A 123 -9.12 -0.24 16.18
C ASP A 123 -10.41 0.10 15.40
N ALA A 124 -10.30 0.70 14.21
CA ALA A 124 -11.39 0.98 13.29
C ALA A 124 -11.58 -0.12 12.23
N LYS A 125 -12.77 -0.21 11.62
CA LYS A 125 -12.99 -1.10 10.46
C LYS A 125 -12.33 -0.49 9.21
N ILE A 126 -11.72 -1.33 8.38
CA ILE A 126 -11.12 -0.91 7.10
C ILE A 126 -12.02 -1.37 5.95
N ASP A 127 -12.38 -0.47 5.04
CA ASP A 127 -13.02 -0.86 3.77
C ASP A 127 -11.96 -1.41 2.82
N THR A 128 -12.00 -2.71 2.59
CA THR A 128 -10.99 -3.38 1.76
C THR A 128 -11.22 -3.19 0.27
N ALA A 129 -12.38 -2.68 -0.15
CA ALA A 129 -12.63 -2.33 -1.56
C ALA A 129 -11.77 -1.14 -2.02
N LEU A 130 -11.20 -0.36 -1.09
CA LEU A 130 -10.26 0.72 -1.39
C LEU A 130 -8.82 0.23 -1.63
N VAL A 131 -8.53 -1.06 -1.42
CA VAL A 131 -7.21 -1.62 -1.67
C VAL A 131 -7.14 -2.18 -3.10
N THR A 132 -6.30 -1.59 -3.94
CA THR A 132 -6.03 -2.07 -5.29
C THR A 132 -4.67 -2.76 -5.38
N VAL A 133 -4.57 -3.75 -6.26
CA VAL A 133 -3.34 -4.50 -6.50
C VAL A 133 -3.08 -4.51 -8.01
N GLY A 134 -1.93 -4.00 -8.41
CA GLY A 134 -1.45 -3.98 -9.79
C GLY A 134 -0.13 -4.74 -9.94
N ALA A 135 0.24 -5.05 -11.18
CA ALA A 135 1.52 -5.69 -11.47
C ALA A 135 2.16 -5.14 -12.75
N ARG A 136 3.50 -5.08 -12.73
CA ARG A 136 4.36 -4.84 -13.91
C ARG A 136 5.32 -6.01 -14.08
N GLU A 137 5.73 -6.29 -15.32
CA GLU A 137 6.61 -7.40 -15.63
C GLU A 137 7.93 -6.96 -16.26
N GLY A 138 8.99 -7.71 -15.95
CA GLY A 138 10.31 -7.54 -16.55
C GLY A 138 11.02 -6.24 -16.14
N GLU A 139 12.22 -6.04 -16.69
CA GLU A 139 13.07 -4.89 -16.37
C GLU A 139 12.51 -3.57 -16.90
N ASP A 140 11.75 -3.62 -18.00
CA ASP A 140 11.12 -2.46 -18.62
C ASP A 140 9.80 -2.05 -17.93
N GLY A 141 9.32 -2.83 -16.97
CA GLY A 141 8.13 -2.52 -16.16
C GLY A 141 6.83 -2.50 -16.96
N GLU A 142 6.65 -3.40 -17.92
CA GLU A 142 5.42 -3.46 -18.72
C GLU A 142 4.20 -3.81 -17.86
N THR A 143 3.10 -3.07 -17.98
CA THR A 143 1.87 -3.37 -17.24
C THR A 143 1.39 -4.78 -17.55
N THR A 144 1.24 -5.60 -16.51
CA THR A 144 0.78 -6.98 -16.64
C THR A 144 -0.74 -7.03 -16.53
N ALA A 145 -1.39 -7.70 -17.50
CA ALA A 145 -2.84 -7.87 -17.47
C ALA A 145 -3.26 -8.79 -16.33
N GLY A 146 -4.34 -8.42 -15.64
CA GLY A 146 -4.97 -9.27 -14.63
C GLY A 146 -5.72 -10.44 -15.27
N ILE A 147 -5.67 -11.60 -14.61
CA ILE A 147 -6.50 -12.76 -14.93
C ILE A 147 -7.65 -12.81 -13.93
N PHE A 148 -8.86 -12.91 -14.44
CA PHE A 148 -10.07 -13.17 -13.66
C PHE A 148 -10.57 -14.57 -13.96
N ASP A 149 -10.67 -15.39 -12.92
CA ASP A 149 -11.16 -16.76 -13.02
C ASP A 149 -11.91 -17.06 -11.72
N GLY A 150 -13.24 -16.95 -11.76
CA GLY A 150 -14.07 -16.62 -10.59
C GLY A 150 -13.91 -17.50 -9.34
N GLU A 151 -13.47 -18.74 -9.48
CA GLU A 151 -13.22 -19.64 -8.34
C GLU A 151 -11.77 -19.62 -7.83
N THR A 152 -10.83 -19.08 -8.61
CA THR A 152 -9.39 -19.23 -8.35
C THR A 152 -8.67 -17.89 -8.12
N VAL A 153 -8.91 -16.87 -8.95
CA VAL A 153 -8.18 -15.59 -8.91
C VAL A 153 -9.02 -14.41 -9.41
N GLY A 154 -8.63 -13.20 -9.00
CA GLY A 154 -9.09 -11.94 -9.61
C GLY A 154 -10.30 -11.29 -8.96
N ASN A 155 -10.95 -11.92 -7.97
CA ASN A 155 -12.06 -11.33 -7.23
C ASN A 155 -11.64 -10.17 -6.31
N GLY A 156 -10.34 -10.06 -5.99
CA GLY A 156 -9.81 -9.02 -5.12
C GLY A 156 -10.38 -9.04 -3.70
N PHE A 157 -10.33 -7.89 -3.04
CA PHE A 157 -10.92 -7.69 -1.71
C PHE A 157 -12.28 -7.00 -1.79
N THR A 158 -13.19 -7.35 -0.88
CA THR A 158 -14.49 -6.70 -0.74
C THR A 158 -14.91 -6.62 0.73
N GLY A 159 -15.71 -5.60 1.07
CA GLY A 159 -16.32 -5.44 2.38
C GLY A 159 -15.37 -4.94 3.48
N GLN A 160 -15.85 -5.01 4.72
CA GLN A 160 -15.16 -4.45 5.89
C GLN A 160 -14.25 -5.47 6.59
N LEU A 161 -12.98 -5.13 6.77
CA LEU A 161 -12.05 -5.85 7.63
C LEU A 161 -12.12 -5.32 9.07
N LEU A 162 -12.56 -6.17 9.99
CA LEU A 162 -12.68 -5.83 11.41
C LEU A 162 -11.31 -5.71 12.10
N PRO A 163 -11.20 -4.94 13.18
CA PRO A 163 -10.00 -4.86 14.03
C PRO A 163 -9.45 -6.23 14.42
N GLY A 164 -8.13 -6.41 14.31
CA GLY A 164 -7.42 -7.65 14.64
C GLY A 164 -7.73 -8.84 13.72
N LYS A 165 -8.44 -8.64 12.60
CA LYS A 165 -8.74 -9.69 11.62
C LYS A 165 -7.85 -9.58 10.41
N ARG A 166 -7.79 -10.70 9.67
CA ARG A 166 -7.10 -10.81 8.38
C ARG A 166 -8.08 -11.09 7.27
N ALA A 167 -7.81 -10.53 6.09
CA ALA A 167 -8.43 -10.90 4.82
C ALA A 167 -7.35 -11.37 3.86
N THR A 168 -7.70 -12.28 2.94
CA THR A 168 -6.75 -12.76 1.92
C THR A 168 -7.46 -12.87 0.59
N ALA A 169 -6.84 -12.33 -0.45
CA ALA A 169 -7.29 -12.41 -1.82
C ALA A 169 -6.16 -12.98 -2.69
N THR A 170 -6.54 -13.63 -3.79
CA THR A 170 -5.59 -14.15 -4.78
C THR A 170 -5.82 -13.43 -6.09
N TYR A 171 -4.77 -12.81 -6.62
CA TYR A 171 -4.75 -12.10 -7.88
C TYR A 171 -4.06 -12.96 -8.93
N GLY A 172 -4.53 -12.91 -10.17
CA GLY A 172 -3.92 -13.57 -11.31
C GLY A 172 -3.28 -12.54 -12.22
N PHE A 173 -2.10 -12.85 -12.76
CA PHE A 173 -1.38 -11.99 -13.70
C PHE A 173 -0.85 -12.82 -14.88
N ASP A 174 -1.00 -12.28 -16.08
CA ASP A 174 -0.60 -12.93 -17.33
C ASP A 174 0.72 -12.37 -17.87
N ALA A 175 1.82 -13.07 -17.60
CA ALA A 175 3.18 -12.59 -17.85
C ALA A 175 3.80 -13.18 -19.13
N ALA A 176 4.67 -12.41 -19.79
CA ALA A 176 5.56 -12.82 -20.86
C ALA A 176 6.39 -14.04 -20.46
N PRO A 177 6.64 -14.99 -21.37
CA PRO A 177 7.53 -16.13 -21.10
C PRO A 177 8.95 -15.73 -20.69
N ALA A 178 9.41 -14.57 -21.19
CA ALA A 178 10.74 -14.05 -20.90
C ALA A 178 10.81 -13.28 -19.57
N ALA A 179 9.67 -12.88 -18.99
CA ALA A 179 9.65 -12.12 -17.75
C ALA A 179 10.32 -12.91 -16.60
N LYS A 180 11.22 -12.25 -15.89
CA LYS A 180 11.93 -12.79 -14.73
C LYS A 180 11.43 -12.24 -13.40
N THR A 181 10.73 -11.12 -13.47
CA THR A 181 10.20 -10.39 -12.32
C THR A 181 8.74 -10.02 -12.55
N LEU A 182 8.02 -9.95 -11.46
CA LEU A 182 6.70 -9.36 -11.36
C LEU A 182 6.71 -8.37 -10.19
N ASP A 183 6.64 -7.09 -10.52
CA ASP A 183 6.60 -6.02 -9.53
C ASP A 183 5.15 -5.75 -9.15
N ILE A 184 4.81 -6.07 -7.91
CA ILE A 184 3.47 -5.89 -7.36
C ILE A 184 3.40 -4.56 -6.66
N GLU A 185 2.36 -3.78 -6.98
CA GLU A 185 2.03 -2.53 -6.32
C GLU A 185 0.70 -2.69 -5.59
N VAL A 186 0.66 -2.32 -4.31
CA VAL A 186 -0.58 -2.27 -3.53
C VAL A 186 -0.81 -0.83 -3.12
N SER A 187 -1.97 -0.29 -3.51
CA SER A 187 -2.36 1.09 -3.21
C SER A 187 -3.59 1.10 -2.32
N VAL A 188 -3.57 1.97 -1.31
CA VAL A 188 -4.74 2.33 -0.51
C VAL A 188 -5.30 3.59 -1.16
N ASN A 189 -6.44 3.49 -1.87
CA ASN A 189 -6.97 4.58 -2.71
C ASN A 189 -7.66 5.67 -1.88
N ASP A 190 -6.90 6.29 -0.97
CA ASP A 190 -7.35 7.38 -0.10
C ASP A 190 -6.69 8.72 -0.42
N PHE A 191 -5.93 8.79 -1.53
CA PHE A 191 -5.24 9.96 -2.06
C PHE A 191 -4.11 10.55 -1.20
N GLU A 192 -3.84 9.98 -0.03
CA GLU A 192 -2.85 10.47 0.93
C GLU A 192 -1.71 9.48 1.16
N THR A 193 -1.94 8.21 0.83
CA THR A 193 -1.01 7.11 1.10
C THR A 193 -0.22 6.73 -0.14
N GLU A 194 1.11 6.64 -0.02
CA GLU A 194 1.95 6.11 -1.09
C GLU A 194 1.74 4.59 -1.25
N PRO A 195 1.79 4.05 -2.48
CA PRO A 195 1.74 2.62 -2.70
C PRO A 195 2.94 1.88 -2.08
N ALA A 196 2.71 0.67 -1.58
CA ALA A 196 3.80 -0.26 -1.28
C ALA A 196 4.10 -1.12 -2.51
N GLN A 197 5.38 -1.40 -2.72
CA GLN A 197 5.84 -2.22 -3.84
C GLN A 197 6.62 -3.45 -3.37
N TRP A 198 6.49 -4.54 -4.13
CA TRP A 198 7.25 -5.78 -4.00
C TRP A 198 7.83 -6.17 -5.36
N SER A 199 9.06 -6.68 -5.38
CA SER A 199 9.65 -7.26 -6.59
C SER A 199 9.78 -8.76 -6.41
N LEU A 200 9.03 -9.52 -7.23
CA LEU A 200 8.89 -10.97 -7.08
C LEU A 200 9.57 -11.70 -8.24
N SER A 201 10.37 -12.73 -7.95
CA SER A 201 10.95 -13.59 -9.00
C SER A 201 9.91 -14.56 -9.60
N LEU A 202 9.97 -14.79 -10.91
CA LEU A 202 9.09 -15.69 -11.69
C LEU A 202 9.77 -17.01 -12.11
#